data_AF-A0A7S2PL16-F1
#
_entry.id   AF-A0A7S2PL16-F1
#
_cell.length_a   1.000
_cell.length_b   1.000
_cell.length_c   1.000
_cell.angle_alpha   90.00
_cell.angle_beta   90.00
_cell.angle_gamma   90.00
#
_symmetry.space_group_name_H-M   'P 1'
#
loop_
_entity.id
_entity.type
_entity.pdbx_description
1 polymer ?
#
loop_
_entity_poly.entity_id
_entity_poly.type
_entity_poly.pdbx_seq_one_letter_code
_entity_poly.pdbx_strand_id
1 'polypeptide(L)'
;DTIDEAEESSSFVDVDWRIHAALGPHTGWVKDVAFDGLNDRLYSIGCNCIEAWGIDESTARWHHLKKRAIESSQEGATLSSDLLCLTMAANASNLGGSTYSETILLSAGVDGRI
;
A
#
# COMPACT_ATOMS: atom_id res chain seq x y z
N ASP A 1 -44.41 -9.41 -29.69
CA ASP A 1 -43.45 -8.47 -29.11
C ASP A 1 -43.39 -8.67 -27.61
N THR A 2 -42.56 -9.62 -27.18
CA THR A 2 -42.27 -9.85 -25.76
C THR A 2 -40.75 -9.89 -25.68
N ILE A 3 -40.17 -8.82 -25.15
CA ILE A 3 -38.74 -8.74 -24.87
C ILE A 3 -38.57 -9.33 -23.48
N ASP A 4 -37.99 -10.54 -23.42
CA ASP A 4 -37.59 -11.18 -22.17
C ASP A 4 -36.42 -10.37 -21.59
N GLU A 5 -36.68 -9.63 -20.51
CA GLU A 5 -35.64 -9.03 -19.68
C GLU A 5 -34.95 -10.14 -18.88
N ALA A 6 -33.82 -10.61 -19.38
CA ALA A 6 -32.92 -11.48 -18.64
C ALA A 6 -32.27 -10.66 -17.51
N GLU A 7 -32.77 -10.81 -16.29
CA GLU A 7 -32.07 -10.33 -15.10
C GLU A 7 -30.76 -11.12 -14.94
N GLU A 8 -29.63 -10.48 -15.28
CA GLU A 8 -28.30 -10.98 -14.95
C GLU A 8 -28.14 -10.97 -13.42
N SER A 9 -28.44 -12.11 -12.79
CA SER A 9 -28.10 -12.37 -11.40
C SER A 9 -26.58 -12.44 -11.26
N SER A 10 -25.96 -11.31 -10.94
CA SER A 10 -24.56 -11.24 -10.53
C SER A 10 -24.41 -11.98 -9.21
N SER A 11 -23.94 -13.22 -9.27
CA SER A 11 -23.61 -14.00 -8.08
C SER A 11 -22.36 -13.40 -7.44
N PHE A 12 -22.54 -12.54 -6.44
CA PHE A 12 -21.47 -12.16 -5.55
C PHE A 12 -20.94 -13.42 -4.87
N VAL A 13 -19.72 -13.80 -5.18
CA VAL A 13 -19.02 -14.86 -4.47
C VAL A 13 -18.78 -14.33 -3.06
N ASP A 14 -19.45 -14.94 -2.07
CA ASP A 14 -19.21 -14.64 -0.66
C ASP A 14 -17.77 -15.07 -0.34
N VAL A 15 -16.87 -14.09 -0.28
CA VAL A 15 -15.47 -14.31 0.03
C VAL A 15 -15.32 -14.28 1.55
N ASP A 16 -15.07 -15.45 2.13
CA ASP A 16 -14.71 -15.59 3.54
C ASP A 16 -13.42 -14.80 3.82
N TRP A 17 -13.58 -13.61 4.38
CA TRP A 17 -12.45 -12.83 4.87
C TRP A 17 -11.96 -13.45 6.19
N ARG A 18 -10.66 -13.67 6.28
CA ARG A 18 -10.00 -14.09 7.52
C ARG A 18 -8.92 -13.09 7.88
N ILE A 19 -8.82 -12.77 9.16
CA ILE A 19 -7.71 -11.97 9.67
C ILE A 19 -6.44 -12.83 9.55
N HIS A 20 -5.52 -12.40 8.69
CA HIS A 20 -4.25 -13.11 8.50
C HIS A 20 -3.20 -12.67 9.52
N ALA A 21 -3.06 -11.36 9.76
CA ALA A 21 -2.12 -10.80 10.72
C ALA A 21 -2.60 -9.44 11.24
N ALA A 22 -2.17 -9.09 12.45
CA ALA A 22 -2.27 -7.74 13.00
C ALA A 22 -0.87 -7.14 13.06
N LEU A 23 -0.63 -6.08 12.27
CA LEU A 23 0.67 -5.41 12.19
C LEU A 23 0.70 -4.20 13.13
N GLY A 24 1.83 -4.00 13.80
CA GLY A 24 2.05 -2.87 14.70
C GLY A 24 3.54 -2.70 15.02
N PRO A 25 3.99 -1.48 15.39
CA PRO A 25 3.17 -0.36 15.85
C PRO A 25 3.17 0.87 14.92
N HIS A 26 1.99 1.20 14.37
CA HIS A 26 1.69 2.60 14.05
C HIS A 26 1.28 3.31 15.34
N THR A 27 1.85 4.50 15.60
CA THR A 27 1.48 5.32 16.77
C THR A 27 0.14 6.05 16.60
N GLY A 28 -0.63 5.69 15.57
CA GLY A 28 -1.93 6.26 15.22
C GLY A 28 -2.59 5.50 14.08
N TRP A 29 -3.49 6.16 13.36
CA TRP A 29 -4.27 5.54 12.29
C TRP A 29 -3.40 5.27 11.06
N VAL A 30 -3.55 4.08 10.49
CA VAL A 30 -3.04 3.77 9.16
C VAL A 30 -3.96 4.44 8.14
N LYS A 31 -3.39 5.27 7.26
CA LYS A 31 -4.13 6.01 6.25
C LYS A 31 -4.22 5.26 4.93
N ASP A 32 -3.14 4.58 4.55
CA ASP A 32 -3.07 3.85 3.29
C ASP A 32 -2.03 2.73 3.36
N VAL A 33 -2.15 1.76 2.46
CA VAL A 33 -1.27 0.60 2.31
C VAL A 33 -0.98 0.30 0.84
N ALA A 34 0.23 -0.18 0.55
CA ALA A 34 0.62 -0.64 -0.77
C ALA A 34 1.37 -1.97 -0.67
N PHE A 35 1.02 -2.94 -1.52
CA PHE A 35 1.68 -4.25 -1.54
C PHE A 35 2.55 -4.39 -2.79
N ASP A 36 3.81 -4.74 -2.57
CA ASP A 36 4.78 -5.11 -3.59
C ASP A 36 4.89 -6.64 -3.63
N GLY A 37 4.09 -7.24 -4.51
CA GLY A 37 4.06 -8.69 -4.67
C GLY A 37 5.31 -9.29 -5.32
N LEU A 38 6.25 -8.47 -5.83
CA LEU A 38 7.52 -8.99 -6.37
C LEU A 38 8.55 -9.23 -5.26
N ASN A 39 8.48 -8.44 -4.19
CA ASN A 39 9.43 -8.52 -3.07
C ASN A 39 8.77 -9.01 -1.78
N ASP A 40 7.49 -9.39 -1.83
CA ASP A 40 6.62 -9.73 -0.71
C ASP A 40 6.70 -8.71 0.44
N ARG A 41 6.56 -7.43 0.05
CA ARG A 41 6.61 -6.29 0.98
C ARG A 41 5.27 -5.59 1.05
N LEU A 42 4.84 -5.30 2.27
CA LEU A 42 3.74 -4.38 2.53
C LEU A 42 4.30 -3.06 3.02
N TYR A 43 3.77 -1.98 2.49
CA TYR A 43 4.05 -0.62 2.92
C TYR A 43 2.79 -0.01 3.50
N SER A 44 2.95 0.84 4.51
CA SER A 44 1.84 1.49 5.20
C SER A 44 2.24 2.89 5.62
N ILE A 45 1.29 3.82 5.60
CA ILE A 45 1.50 5.19 6.09
C ILE A 45 0.61 5.52 7.28
N GLY A 46 1.18 6.23 8.23
CA GLY A 46 0.50 6.75 9.42
C GLY A 46 1.41 7.69 10.19
N CYS A 47 0.87 8.73 10.82
CA CYS A 47 1.63 9.68 11.65
C CYS A 47 2.95 10.20 11.02
N ASN A 48 2.92 10.57 9.73
CA ASN A 48 4.11 11.02 8.98
C ASN A 48 5.24 10.00 8.91
N CYS A 49 4.90 8.72 8.97
CA CYS A 49 5.84 7.64 8.82
C CYS A 49 5.39 6.73 7.69
N ILE A 50 6.37 6.26 6.91
CA ILE A 50 6.23 5.11 6.02
C ILE A 50 6.85 3.92 6.75
N GLU A 51 6.07 2.86 6.93
CA GLU A 51 6.53 1.61 7.54
C GLU A 51 6.51 0.49 6.50
N ALA A 52 7.60 -0.28 6.45
CA ALA A 52 7.79 -1.41 5.56
C ALA A 52 7.77 -2.71 6.36
N TRP A 53 7.08 -3.71 5.82
CA TRP A 53 6.87 -5.01 6.42
C TRP A 53 7.26 -6.09 5.41
N GLY A 54 7.90 -7.14 5.88
CA GLY A 54 8.19 -8.34 5.10
C GLY A 54 7.45 -9.53 5.68
N ILE A 55 7.22 -10.54 4.85
CA ILE A 55 6.74 -11.85 5.29
C ILE A 55 7.89 -12.85 5.26
N ASP A 56 8.03 -13.63 6.32
CA ASP A 56 8.89 -14.81 6.32
C ASP A 56 8.09 -15.97 5.73
N GLU A 57 8.45 -16.44 4.53
CA GLU A 57 7.79 -17.53 3.84
C GLU A 57 7.76 -18.83 4.64
N SER A 58 8.81 -19.08 5.43
CA SER A 58 8.94 -20.34 6.19
C SER A 58 7.95 -20.42 7.35
N THR A 59 7.59 -19.26 7.92
CA THR A 59 6.68 -19.16 9.06
C THR A 59 5.33 -18.55 8.71
N ALA A 60 5.18 -18.01 7.51
CA ALA A 60 4.07 -17.16 7.08
C ALA A 60 3.80 -16.00 8.06
N ARG A 61 4.85 -15.46 8.70
CA ARG A 61 4.74 -14.38 9.69
C ARG A 61 5.28 -13.07 9.15
N TRP A 62 4.49 -12.04 9.32
CA TRP A 62 4.90 -10.67 9.06
C TRP A 62 5.85 -10.15 10.13
N HIS A 63 6.83 -9.37 9.70
CA HIS A 63 7.78 -8.68 10.57
C HIS A 63 8.06 -7.27 10.06
N HIS A 64 8.31 -6.35 10.99
CA HIS A 64 8.65 -4.98 10.68
C HIS A 64 10.08 -4.90 10.14
N LEU A 65 10.26 -4.30 8.95
CA LEU A 65 11.56 -4.13 8.32
C LEU A 65 12.16 -2.78 8.66
N LYS A 66 11.40 -1.71 8.42
CA LYS A 66 11.92 -0.34 8.49
C LYS A 66 10.81 0.68 8.66
N LYS A 67 11.11 1.71 9.44
CA LYS A 67 10.32 2.93 9.56
C LYS A 67 11.09 4.11 8.99
N ARG A 68 10.42 4.96 8.21
CA ARG A 68 10.95 6.24 7.72
C ARG A 68 10.00 7.36 8.12
N ALA A 69 10.45 8.22 9.02
CA ALA A 69 9.75 9.47 9.32
C ALA A 69 9.92 10.45 8.16
N ILE A 70 8.85 11.18 7.85
CA ILE A 70 8.80 12.24 6.86
C ILE A 70 8.67 13.56 7.60
N GLU A 71 9.53 14.51 7.26
CA GLU A 71 9.52 15.84 7.86
C GLU A 71 8.23 16.56 7.50
N SER A 72 7.58 17.13 8.52
CA SER A 72 6.39 17.96 8.36
C SER A 72 6.72 19.16 7.48
N SER A 73 5.87 19.44 6.50
CA SER A 73 5.97 20.60 5.61
C SER A 73 5.63 21.91 6.29
N GLN A 74 4.85 21.86 7.38
CA GLN A 74 4.42 23.05 8.12
C GLN A 74 4.76 22.94 9.60
N GLU A 75 5.30 24.01 10.16
CA GLU A 75 5.41 24.21 11.59
C GLU A 75 4.03 24.55 12.16
N GLY A 76 3.53 23.73 13.09
CA GLY A 76 2.28 24.01 13.81
C GLY A 76 0.98 23.54 13.13
N ALA A 77 1.05 22.65 12.12
CA ALA A 77 -0.15 22.09 11.50
C ALA A 77 -0.98 21.22 12.47
N THR A 78 -2.30 21.32 12.36
CA THR A 78 -3.31 20.49 13.06
C THR A 78 -3.54 19.12 12.42
N LEU A 79 -2.90 18.83 11.29
CA LEU A 79 -3.03 17.55 10.62
C LEU A 79 -2.15 16.51 11.33
N SER A 80 -2.73 15.35 11.63
CA SER A 80 -2.00 14.24 12.26
C SER A 80 -0.92 13.64 11.34
N SER A 81 -0.95 13.98 10.04
CA SER A 81 0.08 13.63 9.07
C SER A 81 -0.15 14.31 7.70
N ASP A 82 0.94 14.64 7.02
CA ASP A 82 1.08 15.19 5.68
C ASP A 82 0.89 14.14 4.59
N LEU A 83 1.18 12.87 4.87
CA LEU A 83 1.03 11.77 3.91
C LEU A 83 -0.45 11.42 3.70
N LEU A 84 -0.85 11.18 2.45
CA LEU A 84 -2.22 10.82 2.08
C LEU A 84 -2.34 9.43 1.47
N CYS A 85 -1.47 9.10 0.52
CA CYS A 85 -1.56 7.84 -0.19
C CYS A 85 -0.20 7.26 -0.57
N LEU A 86 -0.22 5.97 -0.85
CA LEU A 86 0.89 5.18 -1.40
C LEU A 86 0.49 4.59 -2.75
N THR A 87 1.46 4.45 -3.64
CA THR A 87 1.27 3.63 -4.84
C THR A 87 2.58 2.96 -5.26
N MET A 88 2.47 1.77 -5.84
CA MET A 88 3.59 1.09 -6.47
C MET A 88 3.62 1.43 -7.95
N ALA A 89 4.73 1.96 -8.43
CA ALA A 89 4.98 2.21 -9.85
C ALA A 89 6.02 1.22 -10.36
N ALA A 90 5.71 0.56 -11.47
CA ALA A 90 6.71 -0.24 -12.18
C ALA A 90 7.62 0.70 -12.99
N ASN A 91 8.92 0.63 -12.73
CA ASN A 91 9.94 1.25 -13.55
C ASN A 91 10.52 0.18 -14.49
N ALA A 92 10.01 0.14 -15.71
CA ALA A 92 10.57 -0.67 -16.77
C ALA A 92 11.58 0.18 -17.55
N SER A 93 12.87 -0.06 -17.35
CA SER A 93 13.91 0.57 -18.18
C SER A 93 14.52 -0.46 -19.12
N ASN A 94 14.54 -0.15 -20.41
CA ASN A 94 15.20 -0.93 -21.44
C ASN A 94 16.57 -0.31 -21.73
N LEU A 95 17.55 -0.59 -20.87
CA LEU A 95 18.94 -0.22 -21.11
C LEU A 95 19.74 -1.46 -21.53
N GLY A 96 20.18 -1.48 -22.80
CA GLY A 96 21.15 -2.46 -23.28
C GLY A 96 20.62 -3.88 -23.57
N GLY A 97 19.32 -4.05 -23.84
CA GLY A 97 18.74 -5.35 -24.23
C GLY A 97 18.41 -6.30 -23.08
N SER A 98 18.61 -5.87 -21.83
CA SER A 98 18.07 -6.53 -20.64
C SER A 98 16.95 -5.67 -20.04
N THR A 99 15.78 -6.25 -19.83
CA THR A 99 14.66 -5.58 -19.16
C THR A 99 14.83 -5.76 -17.66
N TYR A 100 15.11 -4.66 -16.96
CA TYR A 100 15.07 -4.61 -15.50
C TYR A 100 13.72 -4.01 -15.08
N SER A 101 12.93 -4.77 -14.34
CA SER A 101 11.73 -4.27 -13.68
C SER A 101 12.08 -3.93 -12.24
N GLU A 102 12.17 -2.64 -11.94
CA GLU A 102 12.27 -2.15 -10.57
C GLU A 102 10.90 -1.63 -10.13
N THR A 103 10.50 -1.93 -8.90
CA THR A 103 9.28 -1.34 -8.32
C THR A 103 9.66 -0.13 -7.48
N ILE A 104 9.05 1.01 -7.77
CA ILE A 104 9.21 2.25 -7.02
C ILE A 104 7.98 2.46 -6.14
N LEU A 105 8.17 2.68 -4.84
CA LEU A 105 7.12 3.15 -3.95
C LEU A 105 7.05 4.69 -4.03
N LEU A 106 5.89 5.21 -4.39
CA LEU A 106 5.59 6.64 -4.38
C LEU A 106 4.64 6.96 -3.23
N SER A 107 4.80 8.12 -2.61
CA SER A 107 3.92 8.62 -1.56
C SER A 107 3.54 10.06 -1.85
N ALA A 108 2.24 10.39 -1.87
CA ALA A 108 1.81 11.77 -2.06
C ALA A 108 1.28 12.37 -0.76
N GLY A 109 1.54 13.67 -0.57
CA GLY A 109 1.12 14.43 0.60
C GLY A 109 0.09 15.53 0.32
N VAL A 110 -0.56 16.01 1.38
CA VAL A 110 -1.48 17.18 1.37
C VAL A 110 -0.79 18.49 0.94
N ASP A 111 0.54 18.53 1.04
CA ASP A 111 1.39 19.67 0.79
C ASP A 111 1.90 19.73 -0.67
N GLY A 112 1.44 18.82 -1.52
CA GLY A 112 1.81 18.74 -2.93
C GLY A 112 3.15 18.06 -3.20
N ARG A 113 3.78 17.41 -2.21
CA ARG A 113 5.00 16.60 -2.40
C ARG A 113 4.66 15.17 -2.86
N ILE A 114 5.55 14.60 -3.69
CA ILE A 114 5.60 13.19 -4.12
C ILE A 114 7.01 12.65 -3.84
#